data_AF-A0A7C4UEK9-F1
#
_entry.id   AF-A0A7C4UEK9-F1
#
_cell.length_a   1.000
_cell.length_b   1.000
_cell.length_c   1.000
_cell.angle_alpha   90.00
_cell.angle_beta   90.00
_cell.angle_gamma   90.00
#
_symmetry.space_group_name_H-M   'P 1'
#
loop_
_entity.id
_entity.type
_entity.pdbx_description
1 polymer ?
#
loop_
_entity_poly.entity_id
_entity_poly.type
_entity_poly.pdbx_seq_one_letter_code
_entity_poly.pdbx_strand_id
1 'polypeptide(L)'
;MASSDAEQIASGHAWAKHKAEFPECATVSEFAEHIDHVLTNPTATKKLAKGRQAFWHSKSKTIVILDPTSNDKGTAFRPSGGKAYFDNLK
;
A
#
# COMPACT_ATOMS: atom_id res chain seq x y z
N MET A 1 -14.96 5.72 -4.85
CA MET A 1 -13.86 6.45 -5.51
C MET A 1 -12.70 6.43 -4.55
N ALA A 2 -11.57 5.89 -4.99
CA ALA A 2 -10.35 5.86 -4.20
C ALA A 2 -9.85 7.30 -3.94
N SER A 3 -9.18 7.52 -2.82
CA SER A 3 -8.51 8.79 -2.54
C SER A 3 -7.37 9.06 -3.52
N SER A 4 -7.07 10.33 -3.79
CA SER A 4 -6.06 10.72 -4.78
C SER A 4 -4.68 10.12 -4.51
N ASP A 5 -4.32 9.92 -3.23
CA ASP A 5 -3.07 9.26 -2.87
C ASP A 5 -3.06 7.78 -3.31
N ALA A 6 -4.17 7.07 -3.16
CA ALA A 6 -4.31 5.68 -3.57
C ALA A 6 -4.23 5.52 -5.10
N GLU A 7 -4.83 6.43 -5.86
CA GLU A 7 -4.73 6.48 -7.31
C GLU A 7 -3.29 6.77 -7.78
N GLN A 8 -2.57 7.66 -7.11
CA GLN A 8 -1.16 7.96 -7.44
C GLN A 8 -0.24 6.78 -7.16
N ILE A 9 -0.44 6.07 -6.05
CA ILE A 9 0.33 4.85 -5.74
C ILE A 9 0.00 3.75 -6.76
N ALA A 10 -1.28 3.56 -7.08
CA ALA A 10 -1.72 2.53 -8.00
C ALA A 10 -1.25 2.78 -9.44
N SER A 11 -1.36 4.01 -9.93
CA SER A 11 -0.91 4.39 -11.27
C SER A 11 0.61 4.53 -11.39
N GLY A 12 1.31 4.64 -10.26
CA GLY A 12 2.77 4.66 -10.17
C GLY A 12 3.41 3.28 -10.31
N HIS A 13 4.63 3.18 -9.80
CA HIS A 13 5.46 1.96 -9.91
C HIS A 13 4.96 0.75 -9.11
N ALA A 14 4.02 0.96 -8.17
CA ALA A 14 3.55 -0.12 -7.31
C ALA A 14 2.82 -1.19 -8.12
N TRP A 15 1.93 -0.81 -9.04
CA TRP A 15 1.17 -1.77 -9.83
C TRP A 15 2.06 -2.60 -10.77
N ALA A 16 2.93 -1.94 -11.54
CA ALA A 16 3.80 -2.63 -12.50
C ALA A 16 4.70 -3.69 -11.83
N LYS A 17 5.16 -3.44 -10.60
CA LYS A 17 6.02 -4.36 -9.84
C LYS A 17 5.26 -5.40 -9.03
N HIS A 18 4.14 -5.02 -8.43
CA HIS A 18 3.45 -5.83 -7.42
C HIS A 18 2.13 -6.44 -7.91
N LYS A 19 1.68 -6.18 -9.15
CA LYS A 19 0.44 -6.79 -9.70
C LYS A 19 0.39 -8.31 -9.53
N ALA A 20 1.54 -9.00 -9.60
CA ALA A 20 1.62 -10.45 -9.44
C ALA A 20 1.21 -10.93 -8.04
N GLU A 21 1.27 -10.05 -7.03
CA GLU A 21 0.88 -10.33 -5.64
C GLU A 21 -0.62 -10.10 -5.40
N PHE A 22 -1.32 -9.47 -6.35
CA PHE A 22 -2.74 -9.14 -6.28
C PHE A 22 -3.50 -9.81 -7.44
N PRO A 23 -3.64 -11.15 -7.43
CA PRO A 23 -4.39 -11.85 -8.47
C PRO A 23 -5.88 -11.49 -8.48
N GLU A 24 -6.41 -10.89 -7.40
CA GLU A 24 -7.80 -10.41 -7.38
C GLU A 24 -7.99 -9.02 -8.00
N CYS A 25 -6.92 -8.25 -8.20
CA CYS A 25 -6.98 -6.99 -8.92
C CYS A 25 -6.59 -7.28 -10.37
N ALA A 26 -7.46 -7.00 -11.33
CA ALA A 26 -7.11 -7.08 -12.75
C ALA A 26 -6.65 -5.72 -13.30
N THR A 27 -7.09 -4.64 -12.65
CA THR A 27 -6.90 -3.27 -13.12
C THR A 27 -6.26 -2.36 -12.07
N VAL A 28 -5.65 -1.27 -12.54
CA VAL A 28 -5.10 -0.20 -11.69
C VAL A 28 -6.18 0.41 -10.80
N SER A 29 -7.40 0.55 -11.30
CA SER A 29 -8.53 1.09 -10.53
C SER A 29 -8.92 0.18 -9.36
N GLU A 30 -9.06 -1.13 -9.59
CA GLU A 30 -9.31 -2.09 -8.49
C GLU A 30 -8.18 -2.09 -7.46
N PHE A 31 -6.93 -1.94 -7.92
CA PHE A 31 -5.79 -1.81 -7.03
C PHE A 31 -5.81 -0.51 -6.22
N ALA A 32 -6.22 0.60 -6.83
CA ALA A 32 -6.42 1.88 -6.13
C ALA A 32 -7.52 1.78 -5.07
N GLU A 33 -8.65 1.15 -5.39
CA GLU A 33 -9.72 0.90 -4.42
C GLU A 33 -9.24 0.00 -3.27
N HIS A 34 -8.43 -1.01 -3.57
CA HIS A 34 -7.83 -1.86 -2.54
C HIS A 34 -6.88 -1.09 -1.63
N ILE A 35 -6.03 -0.22 -2.20
CA ILE A 35 -5.14 0.66 -1.42
C ILE A 35 -5.96 1.60 -0.54
N ASP A 36 -6.99 2.23 -1.11
CA ASP A 36 -7.88 3.14 -0.38
C ASP A 36 -8.56 2.44 0.80
N HIS A 37 -9.02 1.20 0.60
CA HIS A 37 -9.58 0.39 1.67
C HIS A 37 -8.57 0.10 2.79
N VAL A 38 -7.30 -0.14 2.44
CA VAL A 38 -6.23 -0.35 3.44
C VAL A 38 -5.89 0.95 4.18
N LEU A 39 -5.94 2.10 3.51
CA LEU A 39 -5.69 3.42 4.10
C LEU A 39 -6.83 3.87 5.03
N THR A 40 -8.07 3.60 4.65
CA THR A 40 -9.27 3.97 5.42
C THR A 40 -9.57 3.00 6.56
N ASN A 41 -9.23 1.72 6.39
CA ASN A 41 -9.42 0.68 7.41
C ASN A 41 -8.13 -0.10 7.72
N PRO A 42 -7.05 0.55 8.18
CA PRO A 42 -5.82 -0.12 8.53
C PRO A 42 -5.99 -0.87 9.85
N THR A 43 -5.50 -2.11 9.90
CA THR A 43 -5.40 -2.86 11.16
C THR A 43 -4.24 -2.40 12.05
N ALA A 44 -3.20 -1.83 11.44
CA ALA A 44 -2.10 -1.19 12.15
C ALA A 44 -1.51 -0.09 11.29
N THR A 45 -1.03 0.97 11.93
CA THR A 45 -0.32 2.07 11.27
C THR A 45 1.00 2.31 11.97
N LYS A 46 2.01 2.73 11.22
CA LYS A 46 3.36 2.96 11.72
C LYS A 46 3.99 4.15 11.02
N LYS A 47 4.53 5.08 11.79
CA LYS A 47 5.34 6.18 11.25
C LYS A 47 6.76 5.67 11.03
N LEU A 48 7.31 5.95 9.86
CA LEU A 48 8.68 5.59 9.48
C LEU A 48 9.55 6.84 9.43
N ALA A 49 10.86 6.65 9.33
CA ALA A 49 11.79 7.75 9.12
C ALA A 49 11.44 8.56 7.86
N LYS A 50 11.81 9.86 7.87
CA LYS A 50 11.57 10.84 6.80
C LYS A 50 10.10 11.19 6.55
N GLY A 51 9.23 11.04 7.55
CA GLY A 51 7.81 11.44 7.45
C GLY A 51 6.94 10.47 6.65
N ARG A 52 7.45 9.27 6.35
CA ARG A 52 6.70 8.20 5.69
C ARG A 52 5.75 7.52 6.67
N GLN A 53 4.65 6.98 6.17
CA GLN A 53 3.68 6.22 6.98
C GLN A 53 3.37 4.88 6.34
N ALA A 54 3.54 3.80 7.09
CA ALA A 54 3.09 2.47 6.72
C ALA A 54 1.72 2.17 7.32
N PHE A 55 0.86 1.56 6.53
CA PHE A 55 -0.48 1.11 6.87
C PHE A 55 -0.53 -0.38 6.56
N TRP A 56 -0.98 -1.17 7.52
CA TRP A 56 -1.05 -2.62 7.43
C TRP A 56 -2.48 -3.08 7.60
N HIS A 57 -2.94 -3.94 6.69
CA HIS A 57 -4.23 -4.60 6.79
C HIS A 57 -4.04 -6.11 6.87
N SER A 58 -4.29 -6.68 8.06
CA SER A 58 -4.01 -8.08 8.36
C SER A 58 -4.87 -9.06 7.57
N LYS A 59 -6.12 -8.70 7.25
CA LYS A 59 -7.02 -9.56 6.47
C LYS A 59 -6.54 -9.74 5.03
N SER A 60 -6.18 -8.65 4.35
CA SER A 60 -5.66 -8.71 2.98
C SER A 60 -4.15 -8.98 2.90
N LYS A 61 -3.46 -8.99 4.05
CA LYS A 61 -2.00 -9.07 4.19
C LYS A 61 -1.27 -8.01 3.33
N THR A 62 -1.92 -6.87 3.14
CA THR A 62 -1.41 -5.77 2.31
C THR A 62 -0.79 -4.72 3.20
N ILE A 63 0.38 -4.24 2.77
CA ILE A 63 1.01 -3.04 3.31
C ILE A 63 0.93 -1.92 2.29
N VAL A 64 0.58 -0.72 2.75
CA VAL A 64 0.66 0.53 1.99
C VAL A 64 1.64 1.43 2.70
N ILE A 65 2.65 1.92 1.99
CA ILE A 65 3.63 2.88 2.52
C ILE A 65 3.39 4.20 1.78
N LEU A 66 2.86 5.19 2.50
CA LEU A 66 2.80 6.57 2.04
C LEU A 66 4.15 7.25 2.24
N ASP A 67 4.65 7.83 1.16
CA ASP A 67 5.84 8.66 1.13
C ASP A 67 5.50 10.00 0.46
N PRO A 68 5.31 11.08 1.24
CA PRO A 68 4.98 12.39 0.67
C PRO A 68 6.13 12.98 -0.15
N THR A 69 7.35 12.44 -0.03
CA THR A 69 8.53 12.89 -0.79
C THR A 69 8.68 12.18 -2.13
N SER A 70 7.93 11.09 -2.36
CA SER A 70 7.90 10.36 -3.62
C SER A 70 6.92 11.00 -4.60
N ASN A 71 7.30 11.06 -5.88
CA ASN A 71 6.39 11.46 -6.95
C ASN A 71 5.16 10.54 -7.05
N ASP A 72 5.33 9.26 -6.72
CA ASP A 72 4.26 8.25 -6.76
C ASP A 72 3.46 8.17 -5.44
N LYS A 73 3.67 9.11 -4.51
CA LYS A 73 3.07 9.16 -3.15
C LYS A 73 3.34 7.95 -2.25
N GLY A 74 4.02 6.92 -2.73
CA GLY A 74 4.25 5.72 -1.93
C GLY A 74 4.41 4.43 -2.73
N THR A 75 4.13 3.32 -2.06
CA THR A 75 4.05 1.98 -2.66
C THR A 75 3.06 1.11 -1.88
N ALA A 76 2.50 0.09 -2.54
CA ALA A 76 1.63 -0.89 -1.90
C ALA A 76 1.97 -2.29 -2.41
N PHE A 77 2.07 -3.27 -1.49
CA PHE A 77 2.46 -4.63 -1.82
C PHE A 77 2.02 -5.65 -0.76
N ARG A 78 2.22 -6.95 -1.03
CA ARG A 78 1.92 -8.02 -0.06
C ARG A 78 3.19 -8.77 0.34
N PRO A 79 3.86 -8.38 1.44
CA PRO A 79 5.07 -9.07 1.85
C PRO A 79 4.78 -10.54 2.17
N SER A 80 5.63 -11.45 1.73
CA SER A 80 5.51 -12.88 2.05
C SER A 80 5.60 -13.15 3.56
N GLY A 81 6.36 -12.32 4.29
CA GLY A 81 6.45 -12.34 5.76
C GLY A 81 5.24 -11.74 6.49
N GLY A 82 4.25 -11.23 5.75
CA GLY A 82 3.03 -10.65 6.30
C GLY A 82 3.30 -9.56 7.34
N LYS A 83 2.63 -9.66 8.50
CA LYS A 83 2.74 -8.68 9.59
C LYS A 83 4.17 -8.55 10.13
N ALA A 84 4.97 -9.62 10.08
CA ALA A 84 6.36 -9.57 10.55
C ALA A 84 7.20 -8.58 9.75
N TYR A 85 6.92 -8.42 8.45
CA TYR A 85 7.58 -7.39 7.63
C TYR A 85 7.23 -5.99 8.15
N PHE A 86 5.94 -5.73 8.38
CA PHE A 86 5.46 -4.45 8.91
C PHE A 86 6.04 -4.13 10.30
N ASP A 87 6.08 -5.10 11.21
CA ASP A 87 6.63 -4.92 12.56
C ASP A 87 8.13 -4.56 12.51
N ASN A 88 8.88 -5.10 11.53
CA ASN A 88 10.30 -4.84 11.35
C ASN A 88 10.63 -3.53 10.61
N LEU A 89 9.63 -2.79 10.10
CA LEU A 89 9.89 -1.49 9.46
C LEU A 89 10.45 -0.47 10.45
N LYS A 90 11.45 0.30 10.02
CA LYS A 90 12.11 1.37 10.80
C LYS A 90 12.10 2.68 10.00
#